data_AF-S4W6D5-F1
#
_entry.id   AF-S4W6D5-F1
#
_cell.length_a   1.000
_cell.length_b   1.000
_cell.length_c   1.000
_cell.angle_alpha   90.00
_cell.angle_beta   90.00
_cell.angle_gamma   90.00
#
_symmetry.space_group_name_H-M   'P 1'
#
loop_
_entity.id
_entity.type
_entity.pdbx_description
1 polymer ?
#
loop_
_entity_poly.entity_id
_entity_poly.type
_entity_poly.pdbx_seq_one_letter_code
_entity_poly.pdbx_strand_id
1 'polypeptide(L)' 'MNRTTTTATGTRLPDSLCTHTPKCPTADSPDREAARTTASHPEQGWSLLCNGIFLFEDTGELLPDGRAVAPHRPVAVAA' A
#
# COMPACT_ATOMS: atom_id res chain seq x y z
N MET A 1 -22.08 -10.57 -26.69
CA MET A 1 -21.01 -9.64 -26.27
C MET A 1 -21.31 -9.20 -24.85
N ASN A 2 -20.86 -9.96 -23.86
CA ASN A 2 -20.92 -9.61 -22.45
C ASN A 2 -19.65 -10.17 -21.81
N ARG A 3 -18.59 -9.37 -21.79
CA ARG A 3 -17.39 -9.70 -21.02
C ARG A 3 -17.76 -9.60 -19.55
N THR A 4 -18.05 -10.74 -18.95
CA THR A 4 -18.07 -10.95 -17.50
C THR A 4 -16.68 -10.60 -16.99
N THR A 5 -16.52 -9.46 -16.35
CA THR A 5 -15.27 -9.06 -15.71
C THR A 5 -15.11 -9.87 -14.43
N THR A 6 -14.32 -10.93 -14.52
CA THR A 6 -13.83 -11.74 -13.40
C THR A 6 -13.10 -10.84 -12.40
N THR A 7 -13.65 -10.78 -11.19
CA THR A 7 -13.04 -10.23 -9.97
C THR A 7 -11.67 -10.86 -9.75
N ALA A 8 -10.61 -10.05 -9.79
CA ALA A 8 -9.28 -10.48 -9.43
C ALA A 8 -9.23 -10.74 -7.92
N THR A 9 -9.07 -12.01 -7.54
CA THR A 9 -8.72 -12.46 -6.19
C THR A 9 -7.27 -12.08 -5.90
N GLY A 10 -7.00 -10.80 -5.65
CA GLY A 10 -5.90 -10.41 -4.77
C GLY A 10 -6.37 -10.65 -3.35
N THR A 11 -5.62 -11.39 -2.55
CA THR A 11 -5.96 -11.64 -1.15
C THR A 11 -6.08 -10.29 -0.44
N ARG A 12 -7.30 -9.76 -0.30
CA ARG A 12 -7.59 -8.63 0.57
C ARG A 12 -7.21 -9.13 1.96
N LEU A 13 -6.05 -8.72 2.45
CA LEU A 13 -5.68 -8.97 3.83
C LEU A 13 -6.85 -8.46 4.67
N PRO A 14 -7.49 -9.33 5.47
CA PRO A 14 -8.73 -8.96 6.11
C PRO A 14 -8.48 -7.73 6.99
N ASP A 15 -9.42 -6.79 7.00
CA ASP A 15 -9.38 -5.61 7.88
C ASP A 15 -9.07 -5.99 9.35
N SER A 16 -9.27 -7.26 9.72
CA SER A 16 -8.92 -7.86 11.01
C SER A 16 -7.43 -7.78 11.39
N LEU A 17 -6.50 -7.53 10.47
CA LEU A 17 -5.08 -7.33 10.83
C LEU A 17 -4.83 -5.96 11.51
N CYS A 18 -5.68 -4.98 11.25
CA CYS A 18 -5.61 -3.70 11.93
C CYS A 18 -6.41 -3.76 13.25
N THR A 19 -5.69 -3.93 14.36
CA THR A 19 -6.22 -3.90 15.74
C THR A 19 -6.19 -2.49 16.37
N HIS A 20 -5.77 -1.48 15.61
CA HIS A 20 -5.63 -0.10 16.09
C HIS A 20 -6.98 0.59 16.30
N THR A 21 -7.04 1.47 17.31
CA THR A 21 -8.15 2.41 17.55
C THR A 21 -7.58 3.84 17.57
N PRO A 22 -8.04 4.75 16.69
CA PRO A 22 -9.03 4.53 15.62
C PRO A 22 -8.52 3.54 14.56
N LYS A 23 -9.45 2.99 13.76
CA LYS A 23 -9.15 2.09 12.65
C LYS A 23 -8.25 2.82 11.65
N CYS A 24 -7.17 2.18 11.19
CA CYS A 24 -6.34 2.71 10.12
C CYS A 24 -7.10 2.74 8.78
N PRO A 25 -6.73 3.64 7.86
CA PRO A 25 -7.31 3.68 6.52
C PRO A 25 -7.03 2.38 5.75
N THR A 26 -7.98 1.98 4.92
CA THR A 26 -7.84 0.79 4.08
C THR A 26 -6.78 1.01 3.01
N ALA A 27 -6.27 -0.08 2.45
CA ALA A 27 -5.34 -0.02 1.32
C ALA A 27 -5.96 0.50 0.03
N ASP A 28 -7.26 0.83 -0.01
CA ASP A 28 -7.93 1.46 -1.16
C ASP A 28 -8.20 2.96 -0.93
N SER A 29 -7.89 3.48 0.27
CA SER A 29 -8.14 4.87 0.67
C SER A 29 -7.10 5.84 0.09
N PRO A 30 -7.43 7.10 -0.23
CA PRO A 30 -6.42 8.07 -0.67
C PRO A 30 -5.37 8.43 0.40
N ASP A 31 -5.67 8.20 1.68
CA ASP A 31 -4.79 8.43 2.84
C ASP A 31 -4.17 7.13 3.39
N ARG A 32 -4.07 6.09 2.55
CA ARG A 32 -3.59 4.73 2.91
C ARG A 32 -2.23 4.70 3.61
N GLU A 33 -1.34 5.64 3.33
CA GLU A 33 -0.01 5.79 3.94
C GLU A 33 -0.08 6.17 5.43
N ALA A 34 -1.22 6.68 5.92
CA ALA A 34 -1.41 7.01 7.32
C ALA A 34 -1.67 5.77 8.21
N ALA A 35 -1.72 4.57 7.63
CA ALA A 35 -1.80 3.33 8.40
C ALA A 35 -0.53 3.09 9.23
N ARG A 36 -0.69 2.43 10.38
CA ARG A 36 0.43 2.21 11.30
C ARG A 36 1.44 1.20 10.75
N THR A 37 2.73 1.51 10.86
CA THR A 37 3.83 0.60 10.57
C THR A 37 3.84 -0.60 11.52
N THR A 38 3.91 -1.81 10.98
CA THR A 38 4.04 -3.08 11.73
C THR A 38 5.42 -3.71 11.59
N ALA A 39 6.15 -3.39 10.52
CA ALA A 39 7.56 -3.74 10.35
C ALA A 39 8.28 -2.63 9.59
N SER A 40 9.54 -2.37 9.94
CA SER A 40 10.38 -1.37 9.28
C SER A 40 11.76 -1.95 9.03
N HIS A 41 12.24 -1.83 7.79
CA HIS A 41 13.58 -2.26 7.35
C HIS A 41 14.22 -1.11 6.58
N PRO A 42 14.68 -0.06 7.29
CA PRO A 42 15.30 1.10 6.67
C PRO A 42 16.55 0.71 5.86
N GLU A 43 17.28 -0.33 6.27
CA GLU A 43 18.43 -0.84 5.52
C GLU A 43 18.05 -1.45 4.15
N GLN A 44 16.77 -1.74 3.92
CA GLN A 44 16.21 -2.22 2.65
C GLN A 44 15.29 -1.18 1.98
N GLY A 45 15.09 -0.02 2.63
CA GLY A 45 14.31 1.09 2.10
C GLY A 45 12.78 0.91 2.14
N TRP A 46 12.25 0.09 3.05
CA TRP A 46 10.80 -0.14 3.14
C TRP A 46 10.24 -0.29 4.56
N SER A 47 8.94 -0.07 4.68
CA SER A 47 8.13 -0.35 5.86
C SER A 47 6.83 -1.04 5.46
N LEU A 48 6.40 -2.05 6.22
CA LEU A 48 5.10 -2.71 6.05
C LEU A 48 4.09 -2.04 6.98
N LEU A 49 2.95 -1.65 6.42
CA LEU A 49 1.82 -1.07 7.14
C LEU A 49 0.78 -2.14 7.49
N CYS A 50 0.01 -1.91 8.56
CA CYS A 50 -1.02 -2.84 9.03
C CYS A 50 -2.18 -3.08 8.04
N ASN A 51 -2.34 -2.22 7.03
CA ASN A 51 -3.29 -2.41 5.93
C ASN A 51 -2.69 -3.22 4.76
N GLY A 52 -1.47 -3.73 4.91
CA GLY A 52 -0.80 -4.60 3.94
C GLY A 52 0.01 -3.87 2.86
N ILE A 53 0.15 -2.55 2.96
CA ILE A 53 0.97 -1.76 2.03
C ILE A 53 2.44 -1.85 2.43
N PHE A 54 3.31 -2.05 1.43
CA PHE A 54 4.72 -1.72 1.58
C PHE A 54 4.93 -0.27 1.16
N LEU A 55 5.34 0.57 2.10
CA LEU A 55 5.74 1.94 1.88
C LEU A 55 7.25 1.98 1.68
N PHE A 56 7.71 2.52 0.56
CA PHE A 56 9.12 2.70 0.27
C PHE A 56 9.59 4.09 0.71
N GLU A 57 10.88 4.24 0.99
CA GLU A 57 11.47 5.53 1.40
C GLU A 57 11.31 6.63 0.35
N ASP A 58 11.11 6.25 -0.91
CA ASP A 58 10.84 7.18 -1.98
C ASP A 58 9.38 7.63 -2.08
N THR A 59 8.51 7.25 -1.14
CA THR A 59 7.04 7.42 -1.18
C THR A 59 6.33 6.56 -2.21
N GLY A 60 7.05 5.65 -2.89
CA GLY A 60 6.40 4.60 -3.67
C GLY A 60 5.66 3.62 -2.75
N GLU A 61 4.68 2.93 -3.31
CA GLU A 61 3.93 1.91 -2.58
C GLU A 61 3.77 0.63 -3.39
N LEU A 62 3.76 -0.51 -2.71
CA LEU A 62 3.25 -1.77 -3.24
C LEU A 62 1.98 -2.15 -2.49
N LEU A 63 0.86 -2.16 -3.20
CA LEU A 63 -0.45 -2.48 -2.66
C LEU A 63 -0.61 -3.99 -2.41
N PRO A 64 -1.57 -4.41 -1.55
CA PRO A 64 -1.80 -5.83 -1.26
C PRO A 64 -2.14 -6.70 -2.49
N ASP A 65 -2.65 -6.08 -3.55
CA ASP A 65 -2.96 -6.76 -4.82
C ASP A 65 -1.77 -6.81 -5.80
N GLY A 66 -0.59 -6.35 -5.35
CA GLY A 66 0.64 -6.32 -6.13
C GLY A 66 0.76 -5.14 -7.10
N ARG A 67 -0.20 -4.21 -7.12
CA ARG A 67 -0.06 -2.98 -7.91
C ARG A 67 0.96 -2.05 -7.27
N ALA A 68 1.84 -1.49 -8.09
CA ALA A 68 2.77 -0.44 -7.68
C ALA A 68 2.15 0.95 -7.86
N VAL A 69 2.34 1.82 -6.87
CA VAL A 69 2.06 3.27 -6.93
C VAL A 69 3.41 3.98 -7.01
N ALA A 70 3.54 4.88 -7.98
CA ALA A 70 4.78 5.61 -8.18
C ALA A 70 5.02 6.63 -7.04
N PRO A 71 6.29 6.89 -6.69
CA PRO A 71 6.69 7.98 -5.80
C PRO A 71 5.97 9.31 -6.07
N HIS A 72 5.58 9.99 -4.99
CA HIS A 72 4.98 11.33 -5.04
C HIS A 72 5.99 12.47 -5.20
N ARG A 73 7.30 12.19 -5.15
CA ARG A 73 8.32 13.20 -5.47
C ARG A 73 8.40 13.42 -6.98
N PRO A 74 8.57 14.67 -7.47
CA PRO A 74 8.98 14.89 -8.83
C PRO A 74 10.28 14.14 -9.10
N VAL A 75 10.28 13.27 -10.11
CA VAL A 75 11.55 12.78 -10.65
C VAL A 75 12.24 14.01 -11.21
N ALA A 76 13.38 14.41 -10.63
CA ALA A 76 14.20 15.44 -11.24
C ALA A 76 14.55 14.92 -12.64
N VAL A 77 13.99 15.56 -13.67
CA VAL A 77 14.36 15.27 -15.05
C VAL A 77 15.82 15.67 -15.18
N ALA A 78 16.70 14.68 -15.34
CA ALA A 78 18.11 14.96 -15.62
C ALA A 78 18.17 15.73 -16.96
N ALA A 79 18.84 16.88 -16.93
CA ALA A 79 19.07 17.76 -18.07
C ALA A 79 20.08 17.14 -19.06
#